data_AF-A0A535E9G7-F1
#
_entry.id   AF-A0A535E9G7-F1
#
_cell.length_a   1.000
_cell.length_b   1.000
_cell.length_c   1.000
_cell.angle_alpha   90.00
_cell.angle_beta   90.00
_cell.angle_gamma   90.00
#
_symmetry.space_group_name_H-M   'P 1'
#
loop_
_entity.id
_entity.type
_entity.pdbx_description
1 polymer ?
#
loop_
_entity_poly.entity_id
_entity_poly.type
_entity_poly.pdbx_seq_one_letter_code
_entity_poly.pdbx_strand_id
1 'polypeptide(L)' 'MQETRSTSVPMLPVAGLIAGILLIALAEFVMDGLADQNATWHWIQHGVFFLGGLVTGVSATLVHQSAQR' A
#
# COMPACT_ATOMS: atom_id res chain seq x y z
N MET A 1 -7.35 22.44 -32.12
CA MET A 1 -6.21 21.56 -31.80
C MET A 1 -6.41 21.13 -30.36
N GLN A 2 -6.76 19.87 -30.15
CA GLN A 2 -7.06 19.32 -28.82
C GLN A 2 -5.74 18.78 -28.28
N GLU A 3 -5.10 19.53 -27.37
CA GLU A 3 -3.93 19.03 -26.64
C GLU A 3 -4.36 17.79 -25.87
N THR A 4 -3.86 16.62 -26.27
CA THR A 4 -3.87 15.43 -25.45
C THR A 4 -2.95 15.69 -24.27
N ARG A 5 -3.51 16.24 -23.19
CA ARG A 5 -2.80 16.45 -21.92
C ARG A 5 -2.37 15.06 -21.42
N SER A 6 -1.12 14.70 -21.72
CA SER A 6 -0.49 13.48 -21.21
C SER A 6 -0.20 13.73 -19.73
N THR A 7 -1.19 13.48 -18.88
CA THR A 7 -0.99 13.41 -17.43
C THR A 7 -0.19 12.15 -17.16
N SER A 8 1.14 12.30 -17.07
CA SER A 8 1.99 11.23 -16.59
C SER A 8 1.57 10.87 -15.17
N VAL A 9 1.06 9.66 -14.98
CA VAL A 9 0.75 9.16 -13.64
C VAL A 9 2.07 9.11 -12.88
N PRO A 10 2.16 9.73 -11.69
CA PRO A 10 3.40 9.72 -10.95
C PRO A 10 3.70 8.29 -10.48
N MET A 11 4.79 7.73 -11.00
CA MET A 11 5.18 6.34 -10.76
C MET A 11 5.45 6.03 -9.28
N LEU A 12 5.93 7.02 -8.53
CA LEU A 12 6.30 6.83 -7.12
C LEU A 12 5.07 6.58 -6.21
N PRO A 13 4.00 7.41 -6.25
CA PRO A 13 2.74 7.10 -5.59
C PRO A 13 2.14 5.75 -6.00
N VAL A 14 2.20 5.38 -7.28
CA VAL A 14 1.68 4.08 -7.75
C VAL A 14 2.50 2.92 -7.19
N ALA A 15 3.83 3.02 -7.20
CA ALA A 15 4.71 2.02 -6.60
C ALA A 15 4.45 1.87 -5.10
N GLY A 16 4.25 2.99 -4.39
CA GLY A 16 3.86 2.98 -2.98
C GLY A 16 2.51 2.29 -2.76
N LEU A 17 1.51 2.54 -3.61
CA LEU A 17 0.20 1.90 -3.52
C LEU A 17 0.32 0.38 -3.66
N ILE A 18 1.08 -0.09 -4.66
CA ILE A 18 1.34 -1.51 -4.87
C ILE A 18 2.08 -2.09 -3.66
N ALA A 19 3.12 -1.43 -3.16
CA ALA A 19 3.87 -1.89 -1.99
C ALA A 19 2.99 -2.02 -0.74
N GLY A 20 2.11 -1.05 -0.48
CA GLY A 20 1.17 -1.10 0.65
C GLY A 20 0.20 -2.29 0.55
N ILE A 21 -0.34 -2.55 -0.64
CA ILE A 21 -1.22 -3.71 -0.89
C ILE A 21 -0.45 -5.02 -0.67
N LEU A 22 0.79 -5.10 -1.17
CA LEU A 22 1.63 -6.30 -0.98
C LEU A 22 1.98 -6.53 0.50
N LEU A 23 2.19 -5.48 1.31
CA LEU A 23 2.39 -5.63 2.75
C LEU A 23 1.15 -6.19 3.45
N ILE A 24 -0.04 -5.72 3.08
CA ILE A 24 -1.31 -6.26 3.62
C ILE A 24 -1.46 -7.73 3.23
N ALA A 25 -1.19 -8.08 1.96
CA ALA A 25 -1.24 -9.46 1.49
C ALA A 25 -0.21 -10.37 2.18
N LEU A 26 1.00 -9.85 2.46
CA LEU A 26 2.01 -10.56 3.22
C LEU A 26 1.54 -10.86 4.65
N ALA A 27 0.96 -9.86 5.33
CA ALA A 27 0.43 -10.03 6.68
C ALA A 27 -0.72 -11.05 6.72
N GLU A 28 -1.64 -11.00 5.75
CA GLU A 28 -2.82 -11.88 5.71
C GLU A 28 -2.47 -13.32 5.32
N PHE A 29 -1.67 -13.54 4.27
CA PHE A 29 -1.53 -14.87 3.68
C PHE A 29 -0.25 -15.61 4.08
N VAL A 30 0.79 -14.89 4.48
CA VAL A 30 2.10 -15.50 4.78
C VAL A 30 2.35 -15.54 6.28
N MET A 31 1.97 -14.49 7.00
CA MET A 31 2.27 -14.37 8.43
C MET A 31 1.22 -14.99 9.33
N ASP A 32 0.03 -15.32 8.83
CA ASP A 32 -1.09 -15.86 9.63
C ASP A 32 -0.67 -17.10 10.43
N GLY A 33 -0.11 -18.10 9.76
CA GLY A 33 0.40 -19.30 10.43
C GLY A 33 1.58 -19.06 11.38
N LEU A 34 2.31 -17.94 11.27
CA LEU A 34 3.32 -17.55 12.26
C LEU A 34 2.69 -16.85 13.45
N ALA A 35 1.69 -16.01 13.21
CA ALA A 35 0.95 -15.28 14.23
C ALA A 35 0.19 -16.21 15.18
N ASP A 36 -0.32 -17.33 14.67
CA ASP A 36 -0.97 -18.37 15.48
C ASP A 36 0.00 -19.11 16.43
N GLN A 37 1.31 -19.05 16.19
CA GLN A 37 2.28 -19.78 17.01
C GLN A 37 2.64 -19.04 18.30
N ASN A 38 2.68 -17.70 18.29
CA ASN A 38 2.92 -16.90 19.49
C ASN A 38 2.56 -15.42 19.34
N ALA A 39 2.38 -14.77 20.48
CA ALA A 39 1.99 -13.36 20.57
C ALA A 39 2.98 -12.39 19.90
N THR A 40 4.27 -12.69 19.90
CA THR A 40 5.27 -11.81 19.26
C THR A 40 5.02 -11.74 17.75
N TRP A 41 4.84 -12.88 17.08
CA TRP A 41 4.50 -12.89 15.65
C TRP A 41 3.15 -12.24 15.36
N HIS A 42 2.17 -12.45 16.23
CA HIS A 42 0.86 -11.79 16.12
C HIS A 42 0.97 -10.26 16.13
N TRP A 43 1.76 -9.69 17.06
CA TRP A 43 2.00 -8.25 17.09
C TRP A 43 2.81 -7.75 15.88
N ILE A 44 3.77 -8.53 15.39
CA ILE A 44 4.51 -8.18 14.16
C ILE A 44 3.54 -8.14 12.97
N GLN A 45 2.64 -9.12 12.83
CA GLN A 45 1.61 -9.14 11.78
C GLN A 45 0.72 -7.90 11.83
N HIS A 46 0.23 -7.52 13.02
CA HIS A 46 -0.52 -6.28 13.21
C HIS A 46 0.28 -5.02 12.81
N GLY A 47 1.58 -4.98 13.13
CA GLY A 47 2.47 -3.91 12.69
C GLY A 47 2.57 -3.82 11.16
N VAL A 48 2.68 -4.96 10.47
CA VAL A 48 2.71 -5.02 9.01
C VAL A 48 1.37 -4.57 8.40
N PHE A 49 0.22 -4.99 8.97
CA PHE A 49 -1.10 -4.48 8.55
C PHE A 49 -1.20 -2.96 8.69
N PHE A 50 -0.79 -2.42 9.84
CA PHE A 50 -0.83 -0.99 10.09
C PHE A 50 0.02 -0.21 9.07
N LEU A 51 1.26 -0.63 8.86
CA LEU A 51 2.16 0.01 7.90
C LEU A 51 1.65 -0.13 6.45
N GLY A 52 1.14 -1.31 6.08
CA GLY A 52 0.53 -1.55 4.78
C GLY A 52 -0.65 -0.60 4.53
N GLY A 53 -1.57 -0.50 5.49
CA GLY A 53 -2.70 0.41 5.43
C GLY A 53 -2.29 1.89 5.33
N LEU A 54 -1.30 2.31 6.12
CA LEU A 54 -0.76 3.68 6.08
C LEU A 54 -0.17 4.01 4.70
N VAL A 55 0.69 3.14 4.17
CA VAL A 55 1.32 3.32 2.86
C VAL A 55 0.26 3.36 1.77
N THR A 56 -0.67 2.40 1.76
CA THR A 56 -1.80 2.38 0.81
C THR A 56 -2.61 3.67 0.86
N GLY A 57 -2.98 4.16 2.04
CA GLY A 57 -3.78 5.38 2.19
C GLY A 57 -3.06 6.65 1.70
N VAL A 58 -1.78 6.81 2.08
CA VAL A 58 -0.96 7.95 1.65
C VAL A 58 -0.76 7.92 0.12
N SER A 59 -0.37 6.76 -0.42
CA SER A 59 -0.14 6.59 -1.85
C SER A 59 -1.41 6.79 -2.68
N ALA A 60 -2.55 6.24 -2.25
CA ALA A 60 -3.83 6.47 -2.91
C ALA A 60 -4.21 7.95 -2.92
N THR A 61 -3.99 8.66 -1.81
CA THR A 61 -4.22 10.10 -1.71
C THR A 61 -3.35 10.88 -2.71
N LEU A 62 -2.07 10.54 -2.81
CA LEU A 62 -1.14 11.19 -3.75
C LEU A 62 -1.49 10.88 -5.22
N VAL A 63 -1.88 9.64 -5.53
CA VAL A 63 -2.39 9.28 -6.87
C VAL A 63 -3.63 10.11 -7.20
N HIS A 64 -4.60 10.19 -6.29
CA HIS A 64 -5.82 10.98 -6.48
C HIS A 64 -5.50 12.47 -6.72
N GLN A 65 -4.65 13.06 -5.89
CA GLN A 65 -4.22 14.46 -6.06
C GLN A 65 -3.50 14.70 -7.38
N SER A 66 -2.74 13.72 -7.87
CA SER A 66 -2.06 13.85 -9.17
C SER A 66 -3.02 13.79 -10.36
N ALA A 67 -4.12 13.05 -10.25
CA ALA A 67 -5.13 12.96 -11.29
C ALA A 67 -6.03 14.21 -11.38
N GLN A 68 -6.10 15.00 -10.31
CA GLN A 68 -6.89 16.23 -10.24
C GLN A 68 -6.12 17.48 -10.71
N ARG A 69 -4.84 17.37 -11.05
CA ARG A 69 -3.99 18.46 -11.56
C ARG A 69 -3.93 18.45 -13.09
#